data_AF-A0A3D5EB28-F1
#
_entry.id   AF-A0A3D5EB28-F1
#
_cell.length_a   1.000
_cell.length_b   1.000
_cell.length_c   1.000
_cell.angle_alpha   90.00
_cell.angle_beta   90.00
_cell.angle_gamma   90.00
#
_symmetry.space_group_name_H-M   'P 1'
#
loop_
_entity.id
_entity.type
_entity.pdbx_description
1 polymer ?
#
loop_
_entity_poly.entity_id
_entity_poly.type
_entity_poly.pdbx_seq_one_letter_code
_entity_poly.pdbx_strand_id
1 'polypeptide(L)'
;MDESKAMKCVLAVLSAVTAVCMPIFLYYVSIDLLEFACIFALINMGVFSKLYLGAKRYFKQQELGLSEPSGKRLLSYALFEFY
;
A
#
# COMPACT_ATOMS: atom_id res chain seq x y z
N MET A 1 5.99 -6.00 -19.92
CA MET A 1 6.21 -5.02 -18.84
C MET A 1 6.61 -5.83 -17.60
N ASP A 2 7.79 -5.62 -17.04
CA ASP A 2 8.24 -6.36 -15.83
C ASP A 2 7.27 -6.14 -14.67
N GLU A 3 6.92 -7.21 -13.94
CA GLU A 3 6.08 -7.16 -12.73
C GLU A 3 6.59 -6.11 -11.73
N SER A 4 7.90 -5.95 -11.60
CA SER A 4 8.52 -4.93 -10.74
C SER A 4 8.16 -3.51 -11.16
N LYS A 5 8.16 -3.21 -12.47
CA LYS A 5 7.76 -1.89 -12.98
C LYS A 5 6.28 -1.66 -12.80
N ALA A 6 5.45 -2.67 -13.06
CA ALA A 6 4.00 -2.60 -12.85
C ALA A 6 3.67 -2.28 -11.39
N MET A 7 4.33 -2.95 -10.45
CA MET A 7 4.06 -2.76 -9.03
C MET A 7 4.59 -1.43 -8.48
N LYS A 8 5.76 -0.97 -8.93
CA LYS A 8 6.24 0.39 -8.61
C LYS A 8 5.23 1.44 -9.09
N CYS A 9 4.62 1.23 -10.25
CA CYS A 9 3.57 2.09 -10.78
C CYS A 9 2.31 2.04 -9.90
N VAL A 10 1.84 0.86 -9.52
CA VAL A 10 0.68 0.69 -8.62
C VAL A 10 0.91 1.33 -7.26
N LEU A 11 2.09 1.13 -6.66
CA LEU A 11 2.47 1.78 -5.39
C LEU A 11 2.56 3.29 -5.53
N ALA A 12 3.08 3.81 -6.64
CA ALA A 12 3.14 5.25 -6.89
C ALA A 12 1.73 5.86 -7.03
N VAL A 13 0.83 5.19 -7.76
CA VAL A 13 -0.57 5.62 -7.89
C VAL A 13 -1.27 5.58 -6.53
N LEU A 14 -1.13 4.49 -5.76
CA LEU A 14 -1.69 4.40 -4.42
C LEU A 14 -1.14 5.47 -3.48
N SER A 15 0.16 5.79 -3.57
CA SER A 15 0.78 6.86 -2.80
C SER A 15 0.18 8.22 -3.13
N ALA A 16 0.05 8.52 -4.42
CA ALA A 16 -0.52 9.77 -4.90
C ALA A 16 -1.99 9.91 -4.50
N VAL A 17 -2.78 8.85 -4.69
CA VAL A 17 -4.19 8.81 -4.27
C VAL A 17 -4.31 9.01 -2.78
N THR A 18 -3.51 8.31 -1.97
CA THR A 18 -3.56 8.47 -0.50
C THR A 18 -3.16 9.88 -0.09
N ALA A 19 -2.07 10.43 -0.65
CA ALA A 19 -1.56 11.75 -0.32
C ALA A 19 -2.50 12.90 -0.73
N VAL A 20 -3.29 12.72 -1.80
CA VAL A 20 -4.22 13.76 -2.29
C VAL A 20 -5.60 13.59 -1.67
N CYS A 21 -6.13 12.36 -1.65
CA CYS A 21 -7.50 12.11 -1.21
C CYS A 21 -7.65 12.20 0.32
N MET A 22 -6.65 11.82 1.11
CA MET A 22 -6.76 11.88 2.59
C MET A 22 -6.86 13.32 3.12
N PRO A 23 -6.01 14.28 2.69
CA PRO A 23 -6.15 15.67 3.11
C PRO A 23 -7.45 16.31 2.63
N ILE A 24 -7.88 16.00 1.40
CA ILE A 24 -9.15 16.49 0.85
C ILE A 24 -10.32 15.95 1.68
N PHE A 25 -10.32 14.66 2.00
CA PHE A 25 -11.35 14.05 2.84
C PHE A 25 -11.42 14.71 4.21
N LEU A 26 -10.29 14.92 4.88
CA LEU A 26 -10.23 15.60 6.18
C LEU A 26 -10.68 17.06 6.11
N TYR A 27 -10.42 17.75 4.99
CA TYR A 27 -10.84 19.13 4.78
C TYR A 27 -12.37 19.27 4.61
N TYR A 28 -13.00 18.33 3.89
CA TYR A 28 -14.44 18.37 3.64
C TYR A 28 -15.30 17.77 4.75
N VAL A 29 -14.69 17.10 5.73
CA VAL A 29 -15.44 16.45 6.79
C VAL A 29 -15.93 17.49 7.80
N SER A 30 -17.20 17.39 8.19
CA SER A 30 -17.77 18.22 9.26
C SER A 30 -17.07 17.95 10.58
N ILE A 31 -17.01 18.96 11.45
CA ILE A 31 -16.38 18.87 12.78
C ILE A 31 -16.91 17.67 13.59
N ASP A 32 -18.20 17.39 13.51
CA ASP A 32 -18.85 16.26 14.20
C ASP A 32 -18.34 14.87 13.74
N LEU A 33 -17.70 14.79 12.58
CA LEU A 33 -17.17 13.55 11.98
C LEU A 33 -15.64 13.54 11.92
N LEU A 34 -14.97 14.59 12.39
CA LEU A 34 -13.53 14.77 12.25
C LEU A 34 -12.73 13.66 12.96
N GLU A 35 -13.14 13.26 14.16
CA GLU A 35 -12.48 12.18 14.90
C GLU A 35 -12.55 10.85 14.13
N PHE A 36 -13.73 10.51 13.60
CA PHE A 36 -13.93 9.31 12.80
C PHE A 36 -13.10 9.35 11.50
N ALA A 37 -13.04 10.53 10.86
CA ALA A 37 -12.25 10.75 9.66
C ALA A 37 -10.74 10.60 9.91
N CYS A 38 -10.24 11.10 11.04
CA CYS A 38 -8.86 10.93 11.47
C CYS A 38 -8.52 9.45 11.73
N ILE A 39 -9.42 8.71 12.40
CA ILE A 39 -9.26 7.25 12.59
C ILE A 39 -9.22 6.53 11.24
N PHE A 40 -10.11 6.88 10.32
CA PHE A 40 -10.13 6.31 8.97
C PHE A 40 -8.84 6.63 8.19
N ALA A 41 -8.31 7.85 8.30
CA ALA A 41 -7.05 8.24 7.68
C ALA A 41 -5.86 7.44 8.25
N LEU A 42 -5.81 7.24 9.57
CA LEU A 42 -4.79 6.42 10.23
C LEU A 42 -4.86 4.96 9.78
N ILE A 43 -6.06 4.38 9.67
CA ILE A 43 -6.25 3.01 9.16
C ILE A 43 -5.73 2.91 7.73
N ASN A 44 -6.08 3.85 6.85
CA ASN A 44 -5.60 3.85 5.46
C ASN A 44 -4.07 3.98 5.37
N MET A 45 -3.46 4.87 6.16
CA MET A 45 -2.00 4.99 6.24
C MET A 45 -1.34 3.69 6.74
N GLY A 46 -1.95 3.01 7.70
CA GLY A 46 -1.49 1.72 8.21
C GLY A 46 -1.55 0.62 7.14
N VAL A 47 -2.68 0.50 6.44
CA VAL A 47 -2.87 -0.46 5.33
C VAL A 47 -1.88 -0.18 4.21
N PHE A 48 -1.70 1.09 3.82
CA PHE A 48 -0.74 1.47 2.80
C PHE A 48 0.70 1.10 3.20
N SER A 49 1.10 1.42 4.43
CA SER A 49 2.43 1.08 4.96
C SER A 49 2.67 -0.44 4.95
N LYS A 50 1.63 -1.22 5.28
CA LYS A 50 1.65 -2.68 5.24
C LYS A 50 1.91 -3.17 3.80
N LEU A 51 1.12 -2.72 2.83
CA LEU A 51 1.28 -3.09 1.42
C LEU A 51 2.68 -2.72 0.89
N TYR A 52 3.16 -1.52 1.22
CA TYR A 52 4.48 -1.03 0.80
C TYR A 52 5.62 -1.90 1.35
N LEU A 53 5.60 -2.22 2.65
CA LEU A 53 6.62 -3.07 3.27
C LEU A 53 6.61 -4.50 2.73
N GLY A 54 5.42 -5.06 2.52
CA GLY A 54 5.26 -6.39 1.90
C GLY A 54 5.84 -6.44 0.49
N ALA A 55 5.50 -5.47 -0.35
CA ALA A 55 6.05 -5.35 -1.69
C ALA A 55 7.58 -5.15 -1.67
N LYS A 56 8.10 -4.30 -0.78
CA LYS A 56 9.55 -4.11 -0.61
C LYS A 56 10.27 -5.42 -0.26
N ARG A 57 9.69 -6.23 0.62
CA ARG A 57 10.25 -7.53 1.02
C ARG A 57 10.22 -8.53 -0.13
N TYR A 58 9.13 -8.57 -0.90
CA TYR A 58 9.00 -9.39 -2.10
C TYR A 58 10.08 -9.07 -3.14
N PHE A 59 10.26 -7.78 -3.47
CA PHE A 59 11.29 -7.38 -4.45
C PHE A 59 12.70 -7.69 -3.97
N LYS A 60 12.98 -7.49 -2.67
CA LYS A 60 14.28 -7.86 -2.10
C LYS A 60 14.57 -9.36 -2.26
N GLN A 61 13.57 -10.23 -2.09
CA GLN A 61 13.75 -11.67 -2.30
C GLN A 61 13.92 -12.05 -3.77
N GLN A 62 13.23 -11.35 -4.66
CA GLN A 62 13.36 -11.53 -6.11
C GLN A 62 14.76 -11.12 -6.59
N GLU A 63 15.30 -9.99 -6.12
CA GLU A 63 16.67 -9.53 -6.43
C GLU A 63 17.75 -10.51 -5.93
N LEU A 64 17.49 -11.21 -4.82
CA LEU A 64 18.38 -12.25 -4.28
C LEU A 64 18.26 -13.60 -5.03
N GLY A 65 17.38 -13.70 -6.04
CA GLY A 65 17.15 -14.94 -6.79
C GLY A 65 16.44 -16.04 -5.98
N LEU A 66 15.87 -15.69 -4.82
CA LEU A 66 15.25 -16.64 -3.88
C LEU A 66 13.79 -16.97 -4.23
N SER A 67 13.22 -16.30 -5.23
CA SER A 67 11.84 -16.51 -5.65
C SER A 67 11.59 -16.16 -7.10
N GLU A 68 10.84 -17.02 -7.79
CA GLU A 68 10.29 -16.71 -9.10
C GLU A 68 9.19 -15.63 -9.02
N PRO A 69 9.08 -14.78 -10.05
CA PRO A 69 8.01 -13.80 -10.19
C PRO A 69 6.63 -14.47 -10.14
N SER A 70 5.73 -13.95 -9.29
CA SER A 70 4.37 -14.48 -9.12
C SER A 70 3.51 -13.47 -8.39
N GLY A 71 2.50 -12.95 -9.08
CA GLY A 71 1.51 -12.02 -8.51
C GLY A 71 0.79 -12.55 -7.25
N LYS A 72 0.60 -13.87 -7.12
CA LYS A 72 -0.03 -14.47 -5.91
C LYS A 72 0.86 -14.31 -4.68
N ARG A 73 2.17 -14.57 -4.82
CA ARG A 73 3.13 -14.37 -3.72
C ARG A 73 3.24 -12.91 -3.34
N LEU A 74 3.25 -12.01 -4.32
CA LEU A 74 3.25 -10.58 -4.08
C LEU A 74 2.04 -10.16 -3.22
N LEU A 75 0.84 -10.67 -3.55
CA LEU A 75 -0.37 -10.41 -2.79
C LEU A 75 -0.27 -10.93 -1.35
N SER A 76 0.20 -12.17 -1.16
CA SER A 76 0.39 -12.75 0.18
C SER A 76 1.42 -11.96 1.00
N TYR A 77 2.52 -11.50 0.40
CA TYR A 77 3.49 -10.63 1.08
C TYR A 77 2.91 -9.26 1.45
N ALA A 78 2.12 -8.66 0.55
CA ALA A 78 1.48 -7.37 0.78
C ALA A 78 0.38 -7.44 1.86
N LEU A 79 -0.31 -8.59 1.96
CA LEU A 79 -1.34 -8.84 2.96
C LEU A 79 -0.79 -9.42 4.28
N PHE A 80 0.50 -9.76 4.34
CA PHE A 80 1.13 -10.52 5.44
C PHE A 80 0.45 -11.87 5.69
N GLU A 81 -0.02 -12.53 4.63
CA GLU A 81 -0.37 -13.95 4.69
C GLU A 81 0.94 -14.75 4.74
N PHE A 82 1.43 -15.00 5.95
CA PHE A 82 2.50 -15.97 6.17
C PHE A 82 1.87 -17.36 6.21
N TYR A 83 1.96 -18.08 5.09
CA TYR A 83 1.84 -19.54 5.05
C TYR A 83 3.23 -20.17 5.13
#